data_AF-A0A914Y2Q7-F1
#
_entry.id   AF-A0A914Y2Q7-F1
#
_cell.length_a   1.000
_cell.length_b   1.000
_cell.length_c   1.000
_cell.angle_alpha   90.00
_cell.angle_beta   90.00
_cell.angle_gamma   90.00
#
_symmetry.space_group_name_H-M   'P 1'
#
loop_
_entity.id
_entity.type
_entity.pdbx_description
1 polymer ?
#
loop_
_entity_poly.entity_id
_entity_poly.type
_entity_poly.pdbx_seq_one_letter_code
_entity_poly.pdbx_strand_id
1 'polypeptide(L)'
;MLYWLLTTFGHDREKSDSPNFYYRLQRIHFHCLTYHIVVSRGTDWSNLAAGLAAGARLAGRQSCNLHSYKGESDLLEVRTASRTLLDKKMDKVYEFDPHNPLASWMRNDAIFIYTPVLVCKFPLHTVGVDDAISATALLYSQFYKIEKFHGSY
;
A
#
# COMPACT_ATOMS: atom_id res chain seq x y z
N MET A 1 -7.53 12.18 0.96
CA MET A 1 -7.67 12.09 -0.51
C MET A 1 -7.96 10.65 -0.96
N LEU A 2 -7.08 9.66 -0.67
CA LEU A 2 -7.23 8.28 -1.14
C LEU A 2 -8.59 7.64 -0.84
N TYR A 3 -9.11 7.82 0.38
CA TYR A 3 -10.47 7.40 0.75
C TYR A 3 -11.52 7.94 -0.23
N TRP A 4 -11.47 9.24 -0.53
CA TRP A 4 -12.43 9.89 -1.41
C TRP A 4 -12.34 9.36 -2.85
N LEU A 5 -11.13 9.18 -3.39
CA LEU A 5 -10.96 8.59 -4.73
C LEU A 5 -11.61 7.19 -4.79
N LEU A 6 -11.35 6.37 -3.78
CA LEU A 6 -11.84 5.00 -3.73
C LEU A 6 -13.35 4.93 -3.50
N THR A 7 -13.95 5.82 -2.71
CA THR A 7 -15.41 5.83 -2.53
C THR A 7 -16.16 6.48 -3.70
N THR A 8 -15.55 7.46 -4.36
CA THR A 8 -16.20 8.19 -5.47
C THR A 8 -16.12 7.41 -6.77
N PHE A 9 -14.97 6.81 -7.06
CA PHE A 9 -14.70 6.13 -8.34
C PHE A 9 -14.48 4.63 -8.20
N GLY A 10 -14.59 4.08 -6.98
CA GLY A 10 -14.43 2.66 -6.75
C GLY A 10 -15.68 1.85 -7.05
N HIS A 11 -15.46 0.56 -7.28
CA HIS A 11 -16.52 -0.43 -7.45
C HIS A 11 -17.40 -0.48 -6.19
N ASP A 12 -18.72 -0.39 -6.36
CA ASP A 12 -19.69 -0.53 -5.28
C ASP A 12 -20.60 -1.74 -5.55
N ARG A 13 -20.39 -2.83 -4.80
CA ARG A 13 -21.14 -4.08 -4.95
C ARG A 13 -22.50 -4.06 -4.26
N GLU A 14 -22.74 -3.10 -3.38
CA GLU A 14 -23.95 -3.06 -2.55
C GLU A 14 -25.09 -2.32 -3.25
N LYS A 15 -24.76 -1.42 -4.20
CA LYS A 15 -25.74 -0.60 -4.92
C LYS A 15 -25.69 -0.89 -6.42
N SER A 16 -26.39 -1.95 -6.83
CA SER A 16 -26.56 -2.34 -8.25
C SER A 16 -27.06 -1.20 -9.14
N ASP A 17 -27.85 -0.29 -8.58
CA ASP A 17 -28.50 0.79 -9.32
C ASP A 17 -27.62 2.05 -9.43
N SER A 18 -26.44 2.03 -8.79
CA SER A 18 -25.48 3.13 -8.86
C SER A 18 -24.55 2.99 -10.07
N PRO A 19 -24.09 4.10 -10.68
CA PRO A 19 -23.10 4.05 -11.76
C PRO A 19 -21.79 3.36 -11.31
N ASN A 20 -21.49 3.43 -10.01
CA ASN A 20 -20.30 2.85 -9.40
C ASN A 20 -20.31 1.31 -9.38
N PHE A 21 -21.46 0.67 -9.62
CA PHE A 21 -21.55 -0.79 -9.77
C PHE A 21 -20.70 -1.30 -10.93
N TYR A 22 -20.53 -0.52 -12.00
CA TYR A 22 -19.72 -0.93 -13.16
C TYR A 22 -18.26 -0.48 -13.09
N TYR A 23 -17.88 0.30 -12.07
CA TYR A 23 -16.50 0.74 -11.90
C TYR A 23 -15.63 -0.43 -11.44
N ARG A 24 -14.32 -0.36 -11.75
CA ARG A 24 -13.36 -1.45 -11.47
C ARG A 24 -12.25 -1.05 -10.51
N LEU A 25 -12.20 0.20 -10.07
CA LEU A 25 -11.21 0.65 -9.11
C LEU A 25 -11.52 0.05 -7.73
N GLN A 26 -10.57 -0.68 -7.17
CA GLN A 26 -10.75 -1.36 -5.87
C GLN A 26 -9.54 -1.23 -4.95
N ARG A 27 -8.39 -0.87 -5.51
CA ARG A 27 -7.11 -0.79 -4.81
C ARG A 27 -6.29 0.36 -5.36
N ILE A 28 -5.71 1.17 -4.49
CA ILE A 28 -4.75 2.22 -4.84
C ILE A 28 -3.48 1.96 -4.03
N HIS A 29 -2.35 1.82 -4.73
CA HIS A 29 -1.03 1.78 -4.11
C HIS A 29 -0.35 3.12 -4.36
N PHE A 30 -0.30 3.95 -3.32
CA PHE A 30 0.41 5.22 -3.32
C PHE A 30 1.82 5.02 -2.80
N HIS A 31 2.80 5.52 -3.52
CA HIS A 31 4.20 5.51 -3.10
C HIS A 31 4.81 6.90 -3.26
N CYS A 32 5.55 7.33 -2.25
CA CYS A 32 6.46 8.46 -2.33
C CYS A 32 7.80 8.06 -1.73
N LEU A 33 8.77 8.99 -1.73
CA LEU A 33 10.14 8.70 -1.32
C LEU A 33 10.25 8.05 0.07
N THR A 34 9.48 8.52 1.05
CA THR A 34 9.70 8.16 2.45
C THR A 34 8.69 7.18 3.01
N TYR A 35 7.53 7.00 2.37
CA TYR A 35 6.51 6.06 2.83
C TYR A 35 5.61 5.62 1.68
N HIS A 36 5.03 4.43 1.82
CA HIS A 36 3.99 3.93 0.93
C HIS A 36 2.69 3.72 1.70
N ILE A 37 1.57 3.85 1.01
CA ILE A 37 0.23 3.53 1.51
C ILE A 37 -0.48 2.68 0.46
N VAL A 38 -1.09 1.56 0.89
CA VAL A 38 -2.11 0.89 0.09
C VAL A 38 -3.46 1.06 0.74
N VAL A 39 -4.47 1.34 -0.08
CA VAL A 39 -5.87 1.31 0.32
C VAL A 39 -6.63 0.37 -0.59
N SER A 40 -7.54 -0.41 -0.02
CA SER A 40 -8.53 -1.17 -0.78
C SER A 40 -9.90 -1.13 -0.12
N ARG A 41 -10.95 -1.35 -0.90
CA ARG A 41 -12.35 -1.40 -0.42
C ARG A 41 -12.89 -2.81 -0.60
N GLY A 42 -13.64 -3.29 0.39
CA GLY A 42 -14.21 -4.63 0.38
C GLY A 42 -13.17 -5.74 0.60
N THR A 43 -13.54 -6.96 0.24
CA THR A 43 -12.79 -8.20 0.56
C THR A 43 -12.07 -8.83 -0.63
N ASP A 44 -12.10 -8.17 -1.78
CA ASP A 44 -11.53 -8.72 -3.02
C ASP A 44 -9.99 -8.73 -3.00
N TRP A 45 -9.34 -8.00 -2.09
CA TRP A 45 -7.89 -7.93 -1.97
C TRP A 45 -7.41 -8.43 -0.61
N SER A 46 -6.40 -9.30 -0.61
CA SER A 46 -5.71 -9.76 0.60
C SER A 46 -4.18 -9.67 0.45
N ASN A 47 -3.46 -10.01 1.53
CA ASN A 47 -2.00 -9.94 1.62
C ASN A 47 -1.40 -8.56 1.33
N LEU A 48 -2.19 -7.50 1.50
CA LEU A 48 -1.82 -6.12 1.19
C LEU A 48 -0.63 -5.63 2.02
N ALA A 49 -0.50 -6.07 3.27
CA ALA A 49 0.61 -5.70 4.15
C ALA A 49 1.95 -6.21 3.61
N ALA A 50 2.01 -7.49 3.24
CA ALA A 50 3.21 -8.08 2.66
C ALA A 50 3.52 -7.46 1.30
N GLY A 51 2.50 -7.22 0.46
CA GLY A 51 2.67 -6.51 -0.81
C GLY A 51 3.27 -5.12 -0.63
N LEU A 52 2.72 -4.32 0.27
CA LEU A 52 3.21 -2.98 0.56
C LEU A 52 4.65 -2.99 1.08
N ALA A 53 4.95 -3.86 2.04
CA ALA A 53 6.28 -4.00 2.63
C ALA A 53 7.32 -4.49 1.61
N ALA A 54 6.95 -5.42 0.73
CA ALA A 54 7.81 -5.91 -0.34
C ALA A 54 8.17 -4.78 -1.33
N GLY A 55 7.18 -3.98 -1.74
CA GLY A 55 7.41 -2.80 -2.59
C GLY A 55 8.31 -1.75 -1.91
N ALA A 56 8.06 -1.44 -0.63
CA ALA A 56 8.89 -0.49 0.13
C ALA A 56 10.34 -0.98 0.32
N ARG A 57 10.52 -2.28 0.57
CA ARG A 57 11.85 -2.90 0.66
C ARG A 57 12.59 -2.87 -0.67
N LEU A 58 11.89 -3.12 -1.77
CA LEU A 58 12.47 -3.03 -3.11
C LEU A 58 12.96 -1.62 -3.41
N ALA A 59 12.18 -0.59 -3.06
CA ALA A 59 12.52 0.81 -3.30
C ALA A 59 13.95 1.14 -2.84
N GLY A 60 14.27 0.82 -1.58
CA GLY A 60 15.60 1.04 -1.00
C GLY A 60 16.66 0.19 -1.67
N ARG A 61 16.38 -1.11 -1.86
CA ARG A 61 17.34 -2.06 -2.42
C ARG A 61 17.73 -1.74 -3.85
N GLN A 62 16.76 -1.48 -4.71
CA GLN A 62 17.01 -1.17 -6.11
C GLN A 62 17.72 0.18 -6.25
N SER A 63 17.30 1.18 -5.47
CA SER A 63 17.96 2.50 -5.47
C SER A 63 19.44 2.45 -5.08
N CYS A 64 19.78 1.57 -4.14
CA CYS A 64 21.16 1.34 -3.68
C CYS A 64 21.88 0.20 -4.43
N ASN A 65 21.26 -0.44 -5.42
CA ASN A 65 21.81 -1.60 -6.14
C ASN A 65 22.23 -2.77 -5.21
N LEU A 66 21.39 -3.10 -4.22
CA LEU A 66 21.67 -4.13 -3.21
C LEU A 66 21.25 -5.53 -3.69
N HIS A 67 22.23 -6.41 -3.96
CA HIS A 67 22.01 -7.75 -4.56
C HIS A 67 21.79 -8.91 -3.54
N SER A 68 21.96 -8.66 -2.22
CA SER A 68 21.97 -9.61 -1.05
C SER A 68 23.39 -10.04 -0.66
N TYR A 69 23.78 -10.30 0.60
CA TYR A 69 23.13 -10.49 1.91
C TYR A 69 24.14 -10.04 2.99
N LYS A 70 23.69 -9.37 4.06
CA LYS A 70 24.45 -8.84 5.23
C LYS A 70 25.42 -7.67 4.97
N GLY A 71 25.19 -6.58 5.71
CA GLY A 71 26.19 -5.51 5.91
C GLY A 71 25.85 -4.14 5.33
N GLU A 72 24.84 -4.03 4.46
CA GLU A 72 24.58 -2.80 3.70
C GLU A 72 23.39 -1.97 4.25
N SER A 73 22.93 -2.26 5.47
CA SER A 73 21.89 -1.44 6.14
C SER A 73 22.35 0.01 6.31
N ASP A 74 23.66 0.24 6.40
CA ASP A 74 24.23 1.58 6.62
C ASP A 74 24.00 2.52 5.43
N LEU A 75 23.73 1.97 4.24
CA LEU A 75 23.35 2.73 3.06
C LEU A 75 21.86 3.13 3.06
N LEU A 76 21.08 2.56 3.96
CA LEU A 76 19.65 2.79 4.07
C LEU A 76 19.33 3.62 5.32
N GLU A 77 18.27 4.41 5.25
CA GLU A 77 17.79 5.16 6.41
C GLU A 77 16.29 5.41 6.37
N VAL A 78 15.71 5.60 7.55
CA VAL A 78 14.31 6.03 7.67
C VAL A 78 14.29 7.55 7.62
N ARG A 79 13.55 8.10 6.64
CA ARG A 79 13.36 9.55 6.46
C ARG A 79 11.94 10.03 6.80
N THR A 80 11.16 9.22 7.52
CA THR A 80 9.84 9.60 8.03
C THR A 80 9.97 10.23 9.41
N ALA A 81 9.05 11.12 9.78
CA ALA A 81 8.97 11.60 11.16
C ALA A 81 8.65 10.44 12.11
N SER A 82 9.24 10.44 13.31
CA SER A 82 9.01 9.40 14.32
C SER A 82 7.55 9.29 14.74
N ARG A 83 6.78 10.38 14.63
CA ARG A 83 5.34 10.41 14.87
C ARG A 83 4.65 11.15 13.72
N THR A 84 3.69 10.49 13.07
CA THR A 84 2.99 11.02 11.88
C THR A 84 1.48 10.81 12.01
N LEU A 85 0.68 11.86 11.77
CA LEU A 85 -0.77 11.73 11.66
C LEU A 85 -1.12 11.12 10.29
N LEU A 86 -1.67 9.90 10.28
CA LEU A 86 -2.03 9.18 9.05
C LEU A 86 -3.45 9.48 8.57
N ASP A 87 -4.41 9.54 9.50
CA ASP A 87 -5.80 9.89 9.18
C ASP A 87 -6.43 10.72 10.30
N LYS A 88 -6.63 12.02 10.03
CA LYS A 88 -7.26 12.96 10.97
C LYS A 88 -8.69 12.56 11.36
N LYS A 89 -9.46 11.92 10.45
CA LYS A 89 -10.85 11.55 10.74
C LYS A 89 -10.95 10.33 11.65
N MET A 90 -9.95 9.46 11.64
CA MET A 90 -9.88 8.28 12.49
C MET A 90 -9.00 8.50 13.72
N ASP A 91 -8.45 9.72 13.89
CA ASP A 91 -7.37 10.03 14.85
C ASP A 91 -6.20 9.02 14.80
N LYS A 92 -5.91 8.50 13.60
CA LYS A 92 -4.87 7.48 13.43
C LYS A 92 -3.51 8.14 13.38
N VAL A 93 -2.74 7.95 14.44
CA VAL A 93 -1.33 8.33 14.54
C VAL A 93 -0.46 7.08 14.36
N TYR A 94 0.64 7.25 13.64
CA TYR A 94 1.73 6.29 13.54
C TYR A 94 2.92 6.76 14.36
N GLU A 95 3.47 5.84 15.14
CA GLU A 95 4.76 6.00 15.82
C GLU A 95 5.70 4.95 15.26
N PHE A 96 6.90 5.37 14.85
CA PHE A 96 7.86 4.49 14.20
C PHE A 96 8.41 3.47 15.21
N ASP A 97 8.16 2.19 14.94
CA ASP A 97 8.76 1.05 15.62
C ASP A 97 9.50 0.18 14.58
N PRO A 98 10.83 0.03 14.66
CA PRO A 98 11.58 -0.79 13.71
C PRO A 98 11.20 -2.28 13.77
N HIS A 99 10.66 -2.77 14.90
CA HIS A 99 10.18 -4.15 15.04
C HIS A 99 8.75 -4.32 14.54
N ASN A 100 7.99 -3.24 14.41
CA ASN A 100 6.64 -3.24 13.88
C ASN A 100 6.41 -2.01 12.97
N PRO A 101 7.02 -1.99 11.77
CA PRO A 101 7.05 -0.79 10.92
C PRO A 101 5.74 -0.54 10.17
N LEU A 102 4.76 -1.44 10.28
CA LEU A 102 3.50 -1.35 9.56
C LEU A 102 2.41 -0.77 10.45
N ALA A 103 1.62 0.14 9.89
CA ALA A 103 0.37 0.56 10.49
C ALA A 103 -0.80 0.18 9.59
N SER A 104 -1.85 -0.37 10.18
CA SER A 104 -3.12 -0.56 9.50
C SER A 104 -4.26 0.11 10.27
N TRP A 105 -5.29 0.51 9.53
CA TRP A 105 -6.55 1.00 10.08
C TRP A 105 -7.67 0.82 9.06
N MET A 106 -8.90 0.86 9.54
CA MET A 106 -10.08 0.89 8.69
C MET A 106 -10.72 2.27 8.75
N ARG A 107 -11.38 2.64 7.66
CA ARG A 107 -12.31 3.76 7.62
C ARG A 107 -13.52 3.31 6.84
N ASN A 108 -14.61 3.02 7.54
CA ASN A 108 -15.76 2.30 7.01
C ASN A 108 -15.33 0.96 6.40
N ASP A 109 -15.60 0.73 5.12
CA ASP A 109 -15.30 -0.49 4.36
C ASP A 109 -13.97 -0.42 3.59
N ALA A 110 -13.17 0.63 3.82
CA ALA A 110 -11.84 0.78 3.25
C ALA A 110 -10.76 0.44 4.29
N ILE A 111 -9.87 -0.50 3.94
CA ILE A 111 -8.67 -0.83 4.70
C ILE A 111 -7.48 -0.02 4.17
N PHE A 112 -6.73 0.56 5.09
CA PHE A 112 -5.50 1.28 4.83
C PHE A 112 -4.33 0.55 5.48
N ILE A 113 -3.21 0.50 4.77
CA ILE A 113 -1.93 0.03 5.30
C ILE A 113 -0.86 1.03 4.91
N TYR A 114 -0.02 1.38 5.87
CA TYR A 114 1.09 2.31 5.76
C TYR A 114 2.39 1.59 6.11
N THR A 115 3.47 1.94 5.41
CA THR A 115 4.84 1.56 5.76
C THR A 115 5.79 2.72 5.48
N PRO A 116 6.78 2.99 6.34
CA PRO A 116 7.93 3.80 5.95
C PRO A 116 8.77 3.05 4.92
N VAL A 117 9.56 3.80 4.16
CA VAL A 117 10.57 3.29 3.22
C VAL A 117 11.95 3.46 3.85
N LEU A 118 12.78 2.42 3.72
CA LEU A 118 14.21 2.52 3.97
C LEU A 118 14.86 3.14 2.73
N VAL A 119 15.10 4.45 2.79
CA VAL A 119 15.59 5.25 1.67
C VAL A 119 17.08 5.04 1.49
N CYS A 120 17.52 4.88 0.24
CA CYS A 120 18.94 4.86 -0.09
C CYS A 120 19.57 6.24 0.12
N LYS A 121 20.62 6.33 0.95
CA LYS A 121 21.36 7.57 1.22
C LYS A 121 22.04 8.11 -0.02
N PHE A 122 22.61 7.22 -0.83
CA PHE A 122 23.40 7.52 -2.02
C PHE A 122 22.89 6.70 -3.22
N PRO A 123 21.77 7.12 -3.86
CA PRO A 123 21.15 6.33 -4.91
C PRO A 123 22.03 6.27 -6.16
N LEU A 124 22.22 5.07 -6.70
CA LEU A 124 22.92 4.86 -7.98
C LEU A 124 21.97 5.06 -9.15
N HIS A 125 20.75 4.52 -9.05
CA HIS A 125 19.70 4.66 -10.06
C HIS A 125 18.32 4.66 -9.42
N THR A 126 17.46 5.61 -9.78
CA THR A 126 16.06 5.69 -9.31
C THR A 126 15.03 5.62 -10.43
N VAL A 127 15.48 5.68 -11.70
CA VAL A 127 14.59 5.54 -12.87
C VAL A 127 14.02 4.12 -12.90
N GLY A 128 12.70 3.99 -13.03
CA GLY A 128 11.99 2.70 -13.06
C GLY A 128 11.85 2.01 -11.70
N VAL A 129 12.29 2.64 -10.59
CA VAL A 129 12.08 2.12 -9.24
C VAL A 129 10.59 2.14 -8.88
N ASP A 130 9.86 3.16 -9.32
CA ASP A 130 8.41 3.31 -9.15
C ASP A 130 7.62 2.17 -9.83
N ASP A 131 7.94 1.86 -11.09
CA ASP A 131 7.34 0.72 -11.80
C ASP A 131 7.60 -0.59 -11.05
N ALA A 132 8.84 -0.80 -10.60
CA ALA A 132 9.24 -1.99 -9.87
C ALA A 132 8.56 -2.10 -8.49
N ILE A 133 8.39 -0.97 -7.78
CA ILE A 133 7.65 -0.89 -6.52
C ILE A 133 6.22 -1.37 -6.72
N SER A 134 5.53 -0.84 -7.73
CA SER A 134 4.13 -1.16 -8.00
C SER A 134 3.96 -2.60 -8.48
N ALA A 135 4.84 -3.08 -9.36
CA ALA A 135 4.85 -4.46 -9.82
C ALA A 135 5.08 -5.45 -8.66
N THR A 136 6.05 -5.16 -7.79
CA THR A 136 6.36 -6.00 -6.63
C THR A 136 5.21 -6.01 -5.63
N ALA A 137 4.63 -4.85 -5.32
CA ALA A 137 3.50 -4.80 -4.41
C ALA A 137 2.28 -5.56 -4.96
N LEU A 138 2.07 -5.56 -6.28
CA LEU A 138 1.02 -6.34 -6.91
C LEU A 138 1.32 -7.84 -6.88
N LEU A 139 2.55 -8.25 -7.19
CA LEU A 139 2.99 -9.66 -7.19
C LEU A 139 2.74 -10.35 -5.84
N TYR A 140 2.95 -9.61 -4.74
CA TYR A 140 2.73 -10.10 -3.39
C TYR A 140 1.29 -9.85 -2.87
N SER A 141 0.45 -9.12 -3.61
CA SER A 141 -0.97 -8.97 -3.29
C SER A 141 -1.76 -10.15 -3.85
N GLN A 142 -2.91 -10.47 -3.24
CA GLN A 142 -3.81 -11.50 -3.75
C GLN A 142 -5.16 -10.88 -4.09
N PHE A 143 -5.71 -11.25 -5.24
CA PHE A 143 -7.03 -10.81 -5.70
C PHE A 143 -7.99 -12.00 -5.75
N TYR A 144 -9.11 -11.88 -5.05
CA TYR A 144 -10.21 -12.83 -5.08
C TYR A 144 -11.39 -12.20 -5.81
N LYS A 145 -11.77 -12.78 -6.95
CA LYS A 145 -13.06 -12.49 -7.56
C LYS A 145 -14.13 -13.33 -6.86
N ILE A 146 -14.61 -12.86 -5.70
CA ILE A 146 -15.73 -13.51 -5.01
C ILE A 146 -16.99 -13.21 -5.83
N GLU A 147 -17.42 -14.12 -6.69
CA GLU A 147 -18.73 -14.02 -7.33
C GLU A 147 -19.79 -14.40 -6.29
N LYS A 148 -20.72 -13.47 -5.98
CA LYS A 148 -21.92 -13.86 -5.26
C LYS A 148 -22.74 -14.72 -6.22
N PHE A 149 -22.74 -16.04 -6.03
CA PHE A 149 -23.74 -16.90 -6.64
C PHE A 149 -25.12 -16.36 -6.26
N HIS A 150 -25.81 -15.72 -7.20
CA HIS A 150 -27.26 -15.59 -7.12
C HIS A 150 -27.82 -16.95 -7.50
N GLY A 151 -27.93 -17.82 -6.50
CA GLY A 151 -28.63 -19.09 -6.64
C GLY A 151 -30.10 -18.79 -6.88
N SER A 152 -30.53 -18.91 -8.13
CA SER A 152 -31.94 -19.09 -8.47
C SER A 152 -32.34 -20.49 -8.02
N TYR A 153 -33.04 -20.59 -6.89
CA TYR A 153 -33.88 -21.73 -6.53
C TYR A 153 -35.34 -21.33 -6.72
#